data_AF-A0A150WYW8-F1
#
_entry.id   AF-A0A150WYW8-F1
#
_cell.length_a   1.000
_cell.length_b   1.000
_cell.length_c   1.000
_cell.angle_alpha   90.00
_cell.angle_beta   90.00
_cell.angle_gamma   90.00
#
_symmetry.space_group_name_H-M   'P 1'
#
loop_
_entity.id
_entity.type
_entity.pdbx_description
1 polymer ?
#
loop_
_entity_poly.entity_id
_entity_poly.type
_entity_poly.pdbx_seq_one_letter_code
_entity_poly.pdbx_strand_id
1 'polypeptide(L)'
;MDDRRSRSERFGIKWRWLFLVGGIFYLANGISSMIKPREVYDYLGFSFNRWVYIALHLVVAFLLLKLFIKNQKLLRQQIKDEVMRQHNEEH
;
A
#
# COMPACT_ATOMS: atom_id res chain seq x y z
N MET A 1 17.08 -4.11 -25.11
CA MET A 1 16.27 -5.22 -24.54
C MET A 1 16.13 -4.99 -23.04
N ASP A 2 15.01 -4.43 -22.58
CA ASP A 2 14.79 -4.00 -21.17
C ASP A 2 13.46 -4.52 -20.59
N ASP A 3 13.08 -5.75 -20.96
CA ASP A 3 11.78 -6.32 -20.59
C ASP A 3 11.84 -7.30 -19.41
N ARG A 4 12.90 -7.27 -18.61
CA ARG A 4 13.00 -8.06 -17.37
C ARG A 4 12.37 -7.35 -16.17
N ARG A 5 11.27 -6.63 -16.37
CA ARG A 5 10.46 -6.18 -15.23
C ARG A 5 9.76 -7.38 -14.63
N SER A 6 9.96 -7.60 -13.34
CA SER A 6 9.38 -8.74 -12.64
C SER A 6 7.85 -8.66 -12.70
N ARG A 7 7.18 -9.80 -12.87
CA ARG A 7 5.70 -9.91 -12.88
C ARG A 7 5.08 -9.22 -11.65
N SER A 8 5.80 -9.22 -10.53
CA SER A 8 5.40 -8.56 -9.28
C SER A 8 5.35 -7.02 -9.37
N GLU A 9 6.21 -6.38 -10.14
CA GLU A 9 6.26 -4.92 -10.26
C GLU A 9 5.08 -4.39 -11.08
N ARG A 10 4.76 -5.05 -12.20
CA ARG A 10 3.57 -4.73 -13.01
C ARG A 10 2.28 -4.86 -12.19
N PHE A 11 2.19 -5.92 -11.39
CA PHE A 11 1.05 -6.11 -10.48
C PHE A 11 0.98 -5.00 -9.43
N GLY A 12 2.10 -4.69 -8.77
CA GLY A 12 2.17 -3.64 -7.74
C GLY A 12 1.74 -2.26 -8.24
N ILE A 13 2.10 -1.90 -9.47
CA ILE A 13 1.73 -0.62 -10.09
C ILE A 13 0.24 -0.57 -10.44
N LYS A 14 -0.30 -1.66 -11.01
CA LYS A 14 -1.73 -1.76 -11.39
C LYS A 14 -2.64 -1.68 -10.16
N TRP A 15 -2.28 -2.39 -9.10
CA TRP A 15 -3.10 -2.50 -7.89
C TRP A 15 -2.72 -1.50 -6.80
N ARG A 16 -1.89 -0.48 -7.12
CA ARG A 16 -1.38 0.46 -6.12
C ARG A 16 -2.49 1.13 -5.29
N TRP A 17 -3.58 1.52 -5.94
CA TRP A 17 -4.71 2.17 -5.27
C TRP A 17 -5.39 1.27 -4.24
N LEU A 18 -5.39 -0.05 -4.42
CA LEU A 18 -5.88 -0.97 -3.40
C LEU A 18 -5.04 -0.91 -2.13
N PHE A 19 -3.73 -0.74 -2.22
CA PHE A 19 -2.89 -0.58 -1.03
C PHE A 19 -3.24 0.70 -0.29
N LEU A 20 -3.51 1.80 -1.01
CA LEU A 20 -3.92 3.06 -0.37
C LEU A 20 -5.29 2.91 0.32
N VAL A 21 -6.29 2.41 -0.42
CA VAL A 21 -7.65 2.21 0.11
C VAL A 21 -7.62 1.26 1.30
N GLY A 22 -6.93 0.12 1.18
CA GLY A 22 -6.74 -0.82 2.29
C GLY A 22 -6.09 -0.18 3.51
N GLY A 23 -5.05 0.63 3.31
CA GLY A 23 -4.39 1.37 4.40
C GLY A 23 -5.35 2.32 5.13
N ILE A 24 -6.20 3.02 4.40
CA ILE A 24 -7.23 3.90 4.98
C ILE A 24 -8.26 3.10 5.78
N PHE A 25 -8.72 1.96 5.28
CA PHE A 25 -9.64 1.07 6.02
C PHE A 25 -9.04 0.61 7.35
N TYR A 26 -7.77 0.19 7.33
CA TYR A 26 -7.06 -0.23 8.54
C TYR A 26 -6.93 0.93 9.54
N LEU A 27 -6.60 2.14 9.09
CA LEU A 27 -6.57 3.33 9.92
C LEU A 27 -7.95 3.66 10.52
N ALA A 28 -9.00 3.63 9.71
CA ALA A 28 -10.37 3.89 10.16
C ALA A 28 -10.81 2.88 11.23
N ASN A 29 -10.48 1.61 11.07
CA ASN A 29 -10.77 0.57 12.07
C ASN A 29 -9.99 0.79 13.37
N GLY A 30 -8.70 1.17 13.28
CA GLY A 30 -7.91 1.56 14.45
C GLY A 30 -8.53 2.74 15.20
N ILE A 31 -8.91 3.81 14.49
CA ILE A 31 -9.56 5.00 15.08
C ILE A 31 -10.92 4.64 15.69
N SER A 32 -11.73 3.83 15.00
CA SER A 32 -13.03 3.37 15.50
C SER A 32 -12.92 2.63 16.83
N SER A 33 -11.85 1.84 17.02
CA SER A 33 -11.56 1.18 18.30
C SER A 33 -11.15 2.14 19.43
N MET A 34 -10.67 3.34 19.11
CA MET A 34 -10.42 4.38 20.11
C MET A 34 -11.72 5.07 20.56
N ILE A 35 -12.65 5.30 19.61
CA ILE A 35 -13.93 5.97 19.88
C ILE A 35 -14.91 5.04 20.60
N LYS A 36 -14.94 3.76 20.21
CA LYS A 36 -15.83 2.74 20.79
C LYS A 36 -14.99 1.64 21.46
N PRO A 37 -14.49 1.90 22.69
CA PRO A 37 -13.65 0.95 23.40
C PRO A 37 -14.44 -0.32 23.78
N ARG A 38 -13.86 -1.47 23.45
CA ARG A 38 -14.28 -2.80 23.91
C ARG A 38 -13.13 -3.41 24.72
N GLU A 39 -13.45 -4.35 25.60
CA GLU A 39 -12.44 -5.05 26.40
C GLU A 39 -11.57 -5.98 25.54
N VAL A 40 -12.19 -6.60 24.54
CA VAL A 40 -11.54 -7.55 23.63
C VAL A 40 -11.88 -7.19 22.18
N TYR A 41 -10.88 -7.20 21.32
CA TYR A 41 -11.02 -7.01 19.88
C TYR A 41 -10.50 -8.24 19.14
N ASP A 42 -11.31 -8.76 18.23
CA ASP A 42 -10.91 -9.88 17.39
C ASP A 42 -10.24 -9.40 16.11
N TYR A 43 -9.07 -9.98 15.80
CA TYR A 43 -8.29 -9.70 14.61
C TYR A 43 -7.75 -11.00 14.03
N LEU A 44 -8.13 -11.33 12.80
CA LEU A 44 -7.71 -12.55 12.10
C LEU A 44 -7.92 -13.85 12.90
N GLY A 45 -8.99 -13.92 13.69
CA GLY A 45 -9.33 -15.08 14.52
C GLY A 45 -8.65 -15.12 15.90
N PHE A 46 -7.87 -14.09 16.24
CA PHE A 46 -7.24 -13.96 17.56
C PHE A 46 -7.82 -12.77 18.32
N SER A 47 -8.03 -12.98 19.62
CA SER A 47 -8.50 -11.94 20.53
C SER A 47 -7.32 -11.16 21.10
N PHE A 48 -7.32 -9.85 20.89
CA PHE A 48 -6.29 -8.94 21.39
C PHE A 48 -6.87 -7.88 22.31
N ASN A 49 -6.02 -7.36 23.19
CA ASN A 49 -6.33 -6.12 23.89
C ASN A 49 -6.37 -4.94 22.89
N ARG A 50 -7.09 -3.87 23.29
CA ARG A 50 -7.30 -2.68 22.44
C ARG A 50 -6.01 -2.09 21.89
N TRP A 51 -4.97 -1.96 22.71
CA TRP A 51 -3.73 -1.30 22.32
C TRP A 51 -2.96 -2.11 21.29
N VAL A 52 -2.90 -3.43 21.46
CA VAL A 52 -2.30 -4.35 20.48
C VAL A 52 -3.10 -4.34 19.18
N TYR A 53 -4.43 -4.34 19.25
CA TYR A 53 -5.30 -4.23 18.08
C TYR A 53 -5.03 -2.95 17.27
N ILE A 54 -4.94 -1.80 17.94
CA ILE A 54 -4.62 -0.50 17.32
C ILE A 54 -3.22 -0.53 16.71
N ALA A 55 -2.22 -1.02 17.46
CA ALA A 55 -0.85 -1.10 16.99
C ALA A 55 -0.72 -1.96 15.72
N LEU A 56 -1.39 -3.12 15.69
CA LEU A 56 -1.45 -3.98 14.50
C LEU A 56 -2.07 -3.25 13.30
N HIS A 57 -3.19 -2.55 13.50
CA HIS A 57 -3.84 -1.78 12.43
C HIS A 57 -2.93 -0.66 11.90
N LEU A 58 -2.23 0.05 12.78
CA LEU A 58 -1.28 1.09 12.39
C LEU A 58 -0.09 0.51 11.61
N VAL A 59 0.47 -0.62 12.06
CA VAL A 59 1.57 -1.30 11.36
C VAL A 59 1.13 -1.73 9.96
N VAL A 60 -0.04 -2.36 9.83
CA VAL A 60 -0.55 -2.80 8.53
C VAL A 60 -0.84 -1.60 7.62
N ALA A 61 -1.47 -0.55 8.13
CA ALA A 61 -1.72 0.67 7.36
C ALA A 61 -0.41 1.33 6.88
N PHE A 62 0.61 1.39 7.74
CA PHE A 62 1.93 1.92 7.39
C PHE A 62 2.62 1.09 6.30
N LEU A 63 2.57 -0.25 6.39
CA LEU A 63 3.13 -1.13 5.36
C LEU A 63 2.44 -0.94 4.01
N LEU A 64 1.10 -0.84 4.01
CA LEU A 64 0.31 -0.60 2.80
C LEU A 64 0.63 0.77 2.18
N LEU A 65 0.78 1.81 2.99
CA LEU A 65 1.20 3.13 2.52
C LEU A 65 2.60 3.09 1.92
N LYS A 66 3.55 2.39 2.55
CA LYS A 66 4.90 2.20 2.02
C LYS A 66 4.89 1.49 0.67
N LEU A 67 4.06 0.46 0.50
CA LEU A 67 3.86 -0.23 -0.77
C LEU A 67 3.27 0.70 -1.83
N PHE A 68 2.26 1.50 -1.48
CA PHE A 68 1.69 2.49 -2.39
C PHE A 68 2.74 3.49 -2.87
N ILE A 69 3.51 4.08 -1.97
CA ILE A 69 4.57 5.06 -2.31
C ILE A 69 5.63 4.41 -3.21
N LYS A 70 6.07 3.19 -2.90
CA LYS A 70 7.02 2.44 -3.74
C LYS A 70 6.48 2.28 -5.17
N ASN A 71 5.23 1.82 -5.30
CA ASN A 71 4.62 1.58 -6.61
C ASN A 71 4.32 2.88 -7.38
N GLN A 72 4.04 3.98 -6.70
CA GLN A 72 3.92 5.31 -7.31
C GLN A 72 5.27 5.83 -7.84
N LYS A 73 6.36 5.62 -7.09
CA LYS A 73 7.71 5.98 -7.55
C LYS A 73 8.11 5.17 -8.78
N LEU A 74 7.84 3.86 -8.76
CA LEU A 74 8.08 2.99 -9.91
C LEU A 74 7.32 3.48 -11.14
N LEU A 75 6.01 3.75 -11.02
CA LEU A 75 5.22 4.29 -12.13
C LEU A 75 5.81 5.58 -12.73
N ARG A 76 6.23 6.54 -11.89
CA ARG A 76 6.83 7.78 -12.37
C ARG A 76 8.11 7.55 -13.16
N GLN A 77 8.95 6.62 -12.71
CA GLN A 77 10.15 6.23 -13.45
C GLN A 77 9.78 5.63 -14.81
N GLN A 78 8.78 4.75 -14.87
CA GLN A 78 8.33 4.14 -16.13
C GLN A 78 7.90 5.19 -17.15
N ILE A 79 7.07 6.15 -16.73
CA ILE A 79 6.59 7.22 -17.61
C ILE A 79 7.78 8.06 -18.10
N LYS A 80 8.73 8.38 -17.24
CA LYS A 80 9.92 9.17 -17.61
C LYS A 80 10.80 8.44 -18.63
N ASP A 81 11.05 7.15 -18.42
CA ASP A 81 11.85 6.32 -19.31
C ASP A 81 11.19 6.17 -20.69
N GLU A 82 9.86 6.03 -20.71
CA GLU A 82 9.07 5.89 -21.93
C GLU A 82 9.06 7.19 -22.75
N VAL A 83 8.90 8.35 -22.10
CA VAL A 83 8.98 9.67 -22.73
C VAL A 83 10.38 9.93 -23.32
N MET A 84 11.46 9.58 -22.60
CA MET A 84 12.82 9.74 -23.13
C MET A 84 13.09 8.83 -24.35
N ARG A 85 12.54 7.61 -24.35
CA ARG A 85 12.66 6.71 -25.50
C ARG A 85 11.98 7.27 -26.73
N GLN A 86 10.74 7.76 -26.59
CA GLN A 86 10.01 8.37 -27.70
C GLN A 86 10.75 9.59 -28.27
N HIS A 87 11.29 10.45 -27.40
CA HIS A 87 12.05 11.62 -27.84
C HIS A 87 13.35 11.27 -28.59
N ASN A 88 14.03 10.18 -28.22
CA ASN A 88 15.25 9.72 -28.90
C ASN A 88 14.96 8.93 -30.20
N GLU A 89 13.74 8.45 -30.42
CA GLU A 89 13.35 7.78 -31.67
C GLU A 89 12.84 8.78 -32.74
N GLU A 90 12.45 9.99 -32.34
CA GLU A 90 12.01 11.08 -33.23
C GLU A 90 13.16 11.99 -33.71
N HIS A 91 14.36 11.88 -33.14
CA HIS A 91 15.57 12.65 -33.48
C HIS A 91 16.68 11.78 -34.04
#